data_AF-A0A3R6DX18-F1
#
_entry.id   AF-A0A3R6DX18-F1
#
_cell.length_a   1.000
_cell.length_b   1.000
_cell.length_c   1.000
_cell.angle_alpha   90.00
_cell.angle_beta   90.00
_cell.angle_gamma   90.00
#
_symmetry.space_group_name_H-M   'P 1'
#
loop_
_entity.id
_entity.type
_entity.pdbx_description
1 polymer ?
#
loop_
_entity_poly.entity_id
_entity_poly.type
_entity_poly.pdbx_seq_one_letter_code
_entity_poly.pdbx_strand_id
1 'polypeptide(L)'
;MHNIHKVTYPENVNKKSVQQEWDNAAACAGKKEGASGLDKDIQWYDHICDNYEEAEEFITQHDSGWYDQLAVKYRTYPELSSKKMTDMKNRLEKAKARLDELNGFHFANAKSQYVGCKKCGSKLSLRYMKSNYCPLCKADLRPESKLASIKSVEDKIYKLALDIGKEERLLEKKSKAKSTVQWLVKVEYHS
;
A
#
# COMPACT_ATOMS: atom_id res chain seq x y z
N MET A 1 -32.47 20.45 -4.71
CA MET A 1 -31.18 19.99 -4.13
C MET A 1 -30.28 19.54 -5.27
N HIS A 2 -28.97 19.84 -5.25
CA HIS A 2 -28.03 19.32 -6.26
C HIS A 2 -27.59 17.91 -5.88
N ASN A 3 -27.73 16.95 -6.80
CA ASN A 3 -27.25 15.58 -6.65
C ASN A 3 -26.06 15.38 -7.58
N ILE A 4 -24.89 15.03 -7.03
CA ILE A 4 -23.69 14.71 -7.79
C ILE A 4 -23.42 13.21 -7.66
N HIS A 5 -23.33 12.52 -8.79
CA HIS A 5 -22.93 11.13 -8.86
C HIS A 5 -21.63 10.98 -9.63
N LYS A 6 -20.78 10.06 -9.18
CA LYS A 6 -19.61 9.59 -9.91
C LYS A 6 -19.71 8.08 -10.02
N VAL A 7 -19.79 7.55 -11.24
CA VAL A 7 -20.04 6.13 -11.50
C VAL A 7 -19.05 5.60 -12.52
N THR A 8 -18.62 4.34 -12.30
CA THR A 8 -17.68 3.65 -13.19
C THR A 8 -18.42 2.79 -14.20
N TYR A 9 -18.03 2.87 -15.48
CA TYR A 9 -18.55 2.02 -16.56
C TYR A 9 -17.41 1.29 -17.31
N PRO A 10 -17.67 0.11 -17.90
CA PRO A 10 -16.70 -0.56 -18.77
C PRO A 10 -16.27 0.29 -19.97
N GLU A 11 -15.04 0.14 -20.47
CA GLU A 11 -14.56 0.92 -21.63
C GLU A 11 -15.48 0.85 -22.86
N ASN A 12 -16.05 -0.33 -23.13
CA ASN A 12 -16.91 -0.60 -24.28
C ASN A 12 -18.40 -0.28 -24.01
N VAL A 13 -18.72 0.48 -22.97
CA VAL A 13 -20.09 0.87 -22.65
C VAL A 13 -20.74 1.63 -23.80
N ASN A 14 -22.04 1.39 -24.01
CA ASN A 14 -22.81 2.17 -24.97
C ASN A 14 -23.10 3.56 -24.40
N LYS A 15 -22.38 4.58 -24.89
CA LYS A 15 -22.50 5.97 -24.45
C LYS A 15 -23.93 6.51 -24.49
N LYS A 16 -24.74 6.12 -25.50
CA LYS A 16 -26.15 6.54 -25.60
C LYS A 16 -27.02 5.91 -24.52
N SER A 17 -26.71 4.66 -24.14
CA SER A 17 -27.41 4.00 -23.03
C SER A 17 -27.11 4.68 -21.70
N VAL A 18 -25.86 5.09 -21.47
CA VAL A 18 -25.46 5.82 -20.25
C VAL A 18 -26.15 7.18 -20.19
N GLN A 19 -26.18 7.91 -21.31
CA GLN A 19 -26.93 9.17 -21.40
C GLN A 19 -28.40 8.98 -21.03
N GLN A 20 -29.07 8.01 -21.67
CA GLN A 20 -30.48 7.73 -21.43
C GLN A 20 -30.77 7.28 -19.98
N GLU A 21 -29.88 6.50 -19.38
CA GLU A 21 -29.96 6.09 -17.96
C GLU A 21 -30.04 7.32 -17.05
N TRP A 22 -29.13 8.28 -17.24
CA TRP A 22 -29.06 9.48 -16.42
C TRP A 22 -30.11 10.54 -16.75
N ASP A 23 -30.53 10.66 -18.01
CA ASP A 23 -31.68 11.49 -18.38
C ASP A 23 -32.94 11.00 -17.67
N ASN A 24 -33.19 9.69 -17.68
CA ASN A 24 -34.34 9.12 -16.98
C ASN A 24 -34.25 9.32 -15.47
N ALA A 25 -33.05 9.21 -14.88
CA ALA A 25 -32.83 9.43 -13.44
C ALA A 25 -33.12 10.89 -13.05
N ALA A 26 -32.58 11.85 -13.80
CA ALA A 26 -32.79 13.27 -13.58
C ALA A 26 -34.27 13.68 -13.79
N ALA A 27 -34.90 13.20 -14.86
CA ALA A 27 -36.33 13.45 -15.13
C ALA A 27 -37.24 12.89 -14.03
N CYS A 28 -36.92 11.71 -13.50
CA CYS A 28 -37.66 11.10 -12.40
C CYS A 28 -37.51 11.93 -11.11
N ALA A 29 -36.29 12.37 -10.81
CA ALA A 29 -35.99 13.15 -9.62
C ALA A 29 -36.63 14.54 -9.64
N GLY A 30 -36.51 15.27 -10.76
CA GLY A 30 -37.07 16.60 -10.96
C GLY A 30 -38.51 16.64 -11.49
N LYS A 31 -39.25 15.53 -11.45
CA LYS A 31 -40.59 15.40 -12.07
C LYS A 31 -41.59 16.47 -11.61
N LYS A 32 -41.53 16.89 -10.34
CA LYS A 32 -42.41 17.93 -9.80
C LYS A 32 -42.07 19.32 -10.32
N GLU A 33 -40.84 19.50 -10.79
CA GLU A 33 -40.30 20.75 -11.33
C GLU A 33 -40.31 20.76 -12.87
N GLY A 34 -40.82 19.69 -13.50
CA GLY A 34 -40.91 19.57 -14.95
C GLY A 34 -39.62 19.13 -15.64
N ALA A 35 -38.66 18.56 -14.92
CA ALA A 35 -37.42 18.05 -15.51
C ALA A 35 -37.71 16.92 -16.52
N SER A 36 -36.99 16.96 -17.64
CA SER A 36 -37.15 15.98 -18.75
C SER A 36 -35.88 15.18 -19.04
N GLY A 37 -34.78 15.45 -18.34
CA GLY A 37 -33.48 14.83 -18.57
C GLY A 37 -32.37 15.53 -17.79
N LEU A 38 -31.12 15.22 -18.12
CA LEU A 38 -29.98 16.05 -17.74
C LEU A 38 -30.04 17.38 -18.49
N ASP A 39 -29.47 18.43 -17.89
CA ASP A 39 -29.41 19.77 -18.51
C ASP A 39 -28.46 19.82 -19.71
N LYS A 40 -27.47 18.91 -19.76
CA LYS A 40 -26.46 18.80 -20.82
C LYS A 40 -26.15 17.33 -21.11
N ASP A 41 -25.69 17.05 -22.32
CA ASP A 41 -25.14 15.75 -22.67
C ASP A 41 -23.83 15.48 -21.91
N ILE A 42 -23.57 14.21 -21.59
CA ILE A 42 -22.30 13.74 -21.05
C ILE A 42 -21.19 13.99 -22.06
N GLN A 43 -20.21 14.82 -21.68
CA GLN A 43 -19.01 15.10 -22.44
C GLN A 43 -17.96 14.01 -22.20
N TRP A 44 -17.58 13.31 -23.26
CA TRP A 44 -16.61 12.21 -23.19
C TRP A 44 -15.24 12.68 -23.64
N TYR A 45 -14.28 12.72 -22.71
CA TYR A 45 -12.90 13.09 -22.97
C TYR A 45 -12.09 11.87 -23.42
N ASP A 46 -11.25 12.04 -24.44
CA ASP A 46 -10.35 10.98 -24.95
C ASP A 46 -9.10 10.76 -24.07
N HIS A 47 -8.92 11.57 -23.01
CA HIS A 47 -7.84 11.42 -22.06
C HIS A 47 -7.98 10.13 -21.23
N ILE A 48 -6.85 9.48 -20.93
CA ILE A 48 -6.78 8.27 -20.11
C ILE A 48 -5.87 8.55 -18.91
N CYS A 49 -6.48 8.61 -17.73
CA CYS A 49 -5.78 8.76 -16.46
C CYS A 49 -5.14 7.44 -16.01
N ASP A 50 -4.08 7.51 -15.20
CA ASP A 50 -3.37 6.35 -14.69
C ASP A 50 -4.14 5.63 -13.58
N ASN A 51 -5.06 6.29 -12.88
CA ASN A 51 -5.87 5.72 -11.80
C ASN A 51 -7.18 6.52 -11.59
N TYR A 52 -8.00 6.06 -10.62
CA TYR A 52 -9.28 6.66 -10.30
C TYR A 52 -9.13 8.08 -9.73
N GLU A 53 -8.15 8.29 -8.86
CA GLU A 53 -7.88 9.57 -8.20
C GLU A 53 -7.53 10.66 -9.22
N GLU A 54 -6.66 10.35 -10.17
CA GLU A 54 -6.32 11.27 -11.26
C GLU A 54 -7.53 11.55 -12.18
N ALA A 55 -8.41 10.58 -12.40
CA ALA A 55 -9.65 10.82 -13.13
C ALA A 55 -10.62 11.73 -12.37
N GLU A 56 -10.69 11.64 -11.05
CA GLU A 56 -11.46 12.58 -10.25
C GLU A 56 -10.86 13.99 -10.32
N GLU A 57 -9.55 14.12 -10.19
CA GLU A 57 -8.85 15.41 -10.33
C GLU A 57 -9.07 16.00 -11.72
N PHE A 58 -9.00 15.18 -12.78
CA PHE A 58 -9.28 15.60 -14.14
C PHE A 58 -10.70 16.16 -14.26
N ILE A 59 -11.71 15.44 -13.76
CA ILE A 59 -13.10 15.90 -13.77
C ILE A 59 -13.23 17.21 -13.00
N THR A 60 -12.65 17.32 -11.80
CA THR A 60 -12.72 18.55 -11.00
C THR A 60 -12.06 19.75 -11.69
N GLN A 61 -10.99 19.55 -12.44
CA GLN A 61 -10.32 20.63 -13.18
C GLN A 61 -11.08 21.07 -14.45
N HIS A 62 -11.87 20.16 -15.04
CA HIS A 62 -12.64 20.43 -16.25
C HIS A 62 -14.11 20.79 -15.97
N ASP A 63 -14.56 20.63 -14.72
CA ASP A 63 -15.86 21.08 -14.26
C ASP A 63 -15.85 22.61 -14.18
N SER A 64 -16.49 23.25 -15.15
CA SER A 64 -16.57 24.72 -15.22
C SER A 64 -17.68 25.28 -14.33
N GLY A 65 -18.34 24.41 -13.55
CA GLY A 65 -19.46 24.73 -12.70
C GLY A 65 -20.79 24.76 -13.47
N TRP A 66 -21.82 24.25 -12.79
CA TRP A 66 -23.23 24.12 -13.22
C TRP A 66 -23.47 23.02 -14.26
N TYR A 67 -23.92 21.87 -13.75
CA TYR A 67 -24.47 20.73 -14.50
C TYR A 67 -23.58 20.19 -15.62
N ASP A 68 -22.26 20.34 -15.48
CA ASP A 68 -21.34 19.69 -16.38
C ASP A 68 -21.37 18.19 -16.11
N GLN A 69 -21.71 17.46 -17.16
CA GLN A 69 -21.74 16.00 -17.20
C GLN A 69 -20.44 15.58 -17.90
N LEU A 70 -19.52 14.96 -17.17
CA LEU A 70 -18.15 14.73 -17.65
C LEU A 70 -17.81 13.26 -17.55
N ALA A 71 -17.15 12.72 -18.56
CA ALA A 71 -16.66 11.36 -18.58
C ALA A 71 -15.20 11.31 -19.03
N VAL A 72 -14.33 10.66 -18.27
CA VAL A 72 -12.91 10.45 -18.62
C VAL A 72 -12.53 8.99 -18.39
N LYS A 73 -11.56 8.48 -19.14
CA LYS A 73 -11.06 7.12 -18.95
C LYS A 73 -10.01 7.07 -17.84
N TYR A 74 -9.92 5.92 -17.16
CA TYR A 74 -8.81 5.62 -16.25
C TYR A 74 -8.41 4.15 -16.28
N ARG A 75 -7.17 3.87 -15.90
CA ARG A 75 -6.65 2.51 -15.78
C ARG A 75 -7.01 1.90 -14.43
N THR A 76 -7.45 0.65 -14.45
CA THR A 76 -7.56 -0.20 -13.28
C THR A 76 -6.56 -1.33 -13.36
N TYR A 77 -5.96 -1.64 -12.21
CA TYR A 77 -4.90 -2.63 -12.10
C TYR A 77 -5.40 -3.80 -11.25
N PRO A 78 -5.36 -5.04 -11.76
CA PRO A 78 -5.76 -6.18 -10.95
C PRO A 78 -4.80 -6.34 -9.77
N GLU A 79 -5.36 -6.59 -8.58
CA GLU A 79 -4.56 -6.95 -7.42
C GLU A 79 -3.98 -8.35 -7.62
N LEU A 80 -2.66 -8.44 -7.79
CA LEU A 80 -1.98 -9.71 -7.99
C LEU A 80 -1.36 -10.17 -6.68
N SER A 81 -1.95 -11.20 -6.07
CA SER A 81 -1.33 -11.89 -4.95
C SER A 81 -0.45 -13.05 -5.45
N SER A 82 0.67 -13.29 -4.75
CA SER A 82 1.59 -14.37 -5.05
C SER A 82 1.82 -15.18 -3.78
N LYS A 83 1.52 -16.48 -3.80
CA LYS A 83 1.83 -17.39 -2.68
C LYS A 83 3.30 -17.32 -2.29
N LYS A 84 4.18 -17.17 -3.30
CA LYS A 84 5.62 -16.98 -3.11
C LYS A 84 5.91 -15.69 -2.34
N MET A 85 5.21 -14.60 -2.66
CA MET A 85 5.33 -13.33 -1.94
C MET A 85 4.89 -13.49 -0.48
N THR A 86 3.72 -14.07 -0.24
CA THR A 86 3.23 -14.32 1.13
C THR A 86 4.21 -15.18 1.94
N ASP A 87 4.76 -16.25 1.36
CA ASP A 87 5.79 -17.09 2.01
C ASP A 87 7.05 -16.28 2.37
N MET A 88 7.57 -15.48 1.45
CA MET A 88 8.76 -14.65 1.69
C MET A 88 8.52 -13.62 2.81
N LYS A 89 7.35 -12.97 2.85
CA LYS A 89 6.95 -12.06 3.95
C LYS A 89 6.90 -12.79 5.29
N ASN A 90 6.27 -13.97 5.33
CA ASN A 90 6.22 -14.79 6.55
C ASN A 90 7.61 -15.23 7.03
N ARG A 91 8.51 -15.59 6.10
CA ARG A 91 9.90 -15.95 6.42
C ARG A 91 10.71 -14.76 6.92
N LEU A 92 10.46 -13.57 6.39
CA LEU A 92 11.07 -12.32 6.86
C LEU A 92 10.66 -12.02 8.30
N GLU A 93 9.36 -12.09 8.61
CA GLU A 93 8.86 -11.84 9.96
C GLU A 93 9.40 -12.86 10.97
N LYS A 94 9.47 -14.15 10.60
CA LYS A 94 10.13 -15.17 11.44
C LYS A 94 11.61 -14.88 11.67
N ALA A 95 12.32 -14.36 10.66
CA ALA A 95 13.72 -14.00 10.79
C ALA A 95 13.92 -12.77 11.69
N LYS A 96 13.06 -11.76 11.60
CA LYS A 96 13.07 -10.59 12.49
C LYS A 96 12.79 -10.98 13.94
N ALA A 97 11.75 -11.78 14.19
CA ALA A 97 11.45 -12.29 15.52
C ALA A 97 12.64 -13.06 16.10
N ARG A 98 13.31 -13.88 15.28
CA ARG A 98 14.53 -14.58 15.68
C ARG A 98 15.68 -13.61 16.00
N LEU A 99 15.84 -12.54 15.24
CA LEU A 99 16.87 -11.53 15.51
C LEU A 99 16.61 -10.84 16.86
N ASP A 100 15.37 -10.50 17.17
CA ASP A 100 14.97 -9.89 18.44
C ASP A 100 15.27 -10.82 19.62
N GLU A 101 14.93 -12.10 19.51
CA GLU A 101 15.30 -13.13 20.50
C GLU A 101 16.83 -13.21 20.70
N LEU A 102 17.60 -13.13 19.61
CA LEU A 102 19.06 -13.19 19.68
C LEU A 102 19.67 -11.92 20.31
N ASN A 103 19.02 -10.77 20.14
CA ASN A 103 19.45 -9.48 20.66
C ASN A 103 19.06 -9.21 22.12
N GLY A 104 18.17 -10.02 22.68
CA GLY A 104 17.85 -10.01 24.11
C GLY A 104 19.08 -10.13 25.01
N PHE A 105 18.91 -9.80 26.29
CA PHE A 105 20.00 -9.85 27.27
C PHE A 105 20.53 -11.29 27.43
N HIS A 106 21.74 -11.54 26.94
CA HIS A 106 22.33 -12.87 26.83
C HIS A 106 22.56 -13.53 28.18
N PHE A 107 22.88 -12.73 29.19
CA PHE A 107 23.27 -13.23 30.52
C PHE A 107 22.12 -13.32 31.52
N ALA A 108 20.86 -13.13 31.09
CA ALA A 108 19.69 -13.15 31.97
C ALA A 108 19.62 -14.41 32.86
N ASN A 109 20.00 -15.57 32.30
CA ASN A 109 19.95 -16.88 32.96
C ASN A 109 21.36 -17.49 33.17
N ALA A 110 22.41 -16.66 33.20
CA ALA A 110 23.77 -17.16 33.37
C ALA A 110 23.98 -17.70 34.80
N LYS A 111 24.57 -18.90 34.92
CA LYS A 111 24.91 -19.51 36.23
C LYS A 111 26.09 -18.81 36.92
N SER A 112 26.97 -18.17 36.15
CA SER A 112 28.11 -17.43 36.69
C SER A 112 27.63 -16.13 37.34
N GLN A 113 28.26 -15.74 38.44
CA GLN A 113 28.02 -14.43 39.06
C GLN A 113 28.76 -13.28 38.33
N TYR A 114 29.77 -13.62 37.54
CA TYR A 114 30.64 -12.65 36.87
C TYR A 114 30.85 -12.98 35.39
N VAL A 115 31.08 -11.94 34.60
CA VAL A 115 31.54 -12.04 33.21
C VAL A 115 32.83 -11.23 33.04
N GLY A 116 33.81 -11.80 32.35
CA GLY A 116 35.04 -11.08 32.00
C GLY A 116 34.87 -10.34 30.67
N CYS A 117 35.27 -9.07 30.62
CA CYS A 117 35.35 -8.35 29.36
C CYS A 117 36.66 -8.71 28.62
N LYS A 118 36.56 -9.36 27.47
CA LYS A 118 37.72 -9.71 26.63
C LYS A 118 38.50 -8.49 26.11
N LYS A 119 37.89 -7.30 26.05
CA LYS A 119 38.52 -6.07 25.52
C LYS A 119 39.35 -5.33 26.57
N CYS A 120 38.77 -5.07 27.76
CA CYS A 120 39.44 -4.28 28.81
C CYS A 120 39.88 -5.09 30.03
N GLY A 121 39.67 -6.41 30.02
CA GLY A 121 40.07 -7.32 31.10
C GLY A 121 39.21 -7.25 32.36
N SER A 122 38.27 -6.32 32.46
CA SER A 122 37.50 -6.11 33.69
C SER A 122 36.58 -7.29 34.01
N LYS A 123 36.53 -7.66 35.30
CA LYS A 123 35.60 -8.64 35.85
C LYS A 123 34.32 -7.93 36.29
N LEU A 124 33.22 -8.19 35.60
CA LEU A 124 31.95 -7.50 35.78
C LEU A 124 30.96 -8.39 36.52
N SER A 125 30.28 -7.85 37.54
CA SER A 125 29.21 -8.56 38.23
C SER A 125 27.94 -8.57 37.39
N LEU A 126 27.41 -9.76 37.11
CA LEU A 126 26.21 -9.94 36.31
C LEU A 126 24.95 -9.47 37.04
N ARG A 127 24.96 -9.42 38.38
CA ARG A 127 23.85 -8.93 39.21
C ARG A 127 23.44 -7.49 38.86
N TYR A 128 24.38 -6.66 38.43
CA TYR A 128 24.14 -5.24 38.10
C TYR A 128 24.04 -4.97 36.60
N MET A 129 24.11 -6.01 35.77
CA MET A 129 24.11 -5.90 34.32
C MET A 129 22.68 -5.97 33.78
N LYS A 130 22.32 -5.00 32.93
CA LYS A 130 21.04 -4.99 32.18
C LYS A 130 21.24 -4.94 30.66
N SER A 131 22.49 -5.02 30.20
CA SER A 131 22.84 -4.90 28.78
C SER A 131 23.94 -5.89 28.41
N ASN A 132 24.04 -6.20 27.13
CA ASN A 132 25.10 -7.06 26.58
C ASN A 132 26.47 -6.37 26.47
N TYR A 133 26.56 -5.09 26.84
CA TYR A 133 27.77 -4.28 26.65
C TYR A 133 28.52 -4.07 27.95
N CYS A 134 29.84 -4.00 27.86
CA CYS A 134 30.71 -3.64 28.96
C CYS A 134 30.38 -2.21 29.43
N PRO A 135 30.11 -1.97 30.72
CA PRO A 135 29.79 -0.64 31.22
C PRO A 135 30.99 0.32 31.10
N LEU A 136 32.22 -0.22 31.15
CA LEU A 136 33.47 0.53 31.14
C LEU A 136 33.96 0.88 29.72
N CYS A 137 34.07 -0.12 28.83
CA CYS A 137 34.65 0.07 27.49
C CYS A 137 33.65 -0.09 26.33
N LYS A 138 32.37 -0.32 26.64
CA LYS A 138 31.26 -0.49 25.68
C LYS A 138 31.40 -1.65 24.69
N ALA A 139 32.40 -2.53 24.86
CA ALA A 139 32.51 -3.74 24.05
C ALA A 139 31.32 -4.67 24.26
N ASP A 140 30.86 -5.31 23.19
CA ASP A 140 29.90 -6.42 23.30
C ASP A 140 30.55 -7.60 24.03
N LEU A 141 29.86 -8.12 25.04
CA LEU A 141 30.34 -9.20 25.88
C LEU A 141 29.85 -10.57 25.41
N ARG A 142 28.94 -10.61 24.43
CA ARG A 142 28.39 -11.87 23.90
C ARG A 142 29.49 -12.71 23.23
N PRO A 143 29.42 -14.05 23.32
CA PRO A 143 30.35 -14.93 22.63
C PRO A 143 30.33 -14.73 21.11
N GLU A 144 31.46 -14.99 20.46
CA GLU A 144 31.61 -14.90 19.00
C GLU A 144 30.58 -15.76 18.25
N SER A 145 30.24 -16.95 18.76
CA SER A 145 29.20 -17.82 18.18
C SER A 145 27.81 -17.17 18.18
N LYS A 146 27.50 -16.38 19.22
CA LYS A 146 26.24 -15.63 19.33
C LYS A 146 26.22 -14.46 18.34
N LEU A 147 27.33 -13.72 18.25
CA LEU A 147 27.49 -12.62 17.29
C LEU A 147 27.43 -13.13 15.84
N ALA A 148 28.04 -14.28 15.54
CA ALA A 148 27.97 -14.92 14.23
C ALA A 148 26.54 -15.37 13.88
N SER A 149 25.78 -15.86 14.87
CA SER A 149 24.37 -16.20 14.69
C SER A 149 23.52 -14.97 14.37
N ILE A 150 23.76 -13.85 15.06
CA ILE A 150 23.08 -12.57 14.79
C ILE A 150 23.34 -12.13 13.36
N LYS A 151 24.62 -12.06 12.97
CA LYS A 151 25.03 -11.66 11.62
C LYS A 151 24.39 -12.52 10.52
N SER A 152 24.35 -13.84 10.72
CA SER A 152 23.72 -14.77 9.78
C SER A 152 22.21 -14.50 9.60
N VAL A 153 21.52 -14.15 10.68
CA VAL A 153 20.10 -13.78 10.62
C VAL A 153 19.91 -12.42 9.95
N GLU A 154 20.76 -11.43 10.24
CA GLU A 154 20.75 -10.12 9.57
C GLU A 154 20.96 -10.25 8.05
N ASP A 155 21.96 -11.04 7.63
CA ASP A 155 22.23 -11.32 6.21
C ASP A 155 21.02 -11.98 5.53
N LYS A 156 20.33 -12.87 6.25
CA LYS A 156 19.09 -13.51 5.76
C LYS A 156 17.95 -12.52 5.61
N ILE A 157 17.76 -11.62 6.57
CA ILE A 157 16.76 -10.54 6.52
C ILE A 157 17.03 -9.64 5.31
N TYR A 158 18.28 -9.22 5.12
CA TYR A 158 18.69 -8.38 4.00
C TYR A 158 18.38 -9.03 2.65
N LYS A 159 18.78 -10.30 2.46
CA LYS A 159 18.49 -11.05 1.23
C LYS A 159 16.99 -11.20 0.98
N LEU A 160 16.22 -11.54 2.01
CA LEU A 160 14.76 -11.65 1.89
C LEU A 160 14.13 -10.31 1.49
N ALA A 161 14.54 -9.20 2.11
CA ALA A 161 14.03 -7.87 1.76
C ALA A 161 14.31 -7.50 0.30
N LEU A 162 15.51 -7.80 -0.20
CA LEU A 162 15.86 -7.60 -1.61
C LEU A 162 14.99 -8.44 -2.56
N ASP A 163 14.79 -9.72 -2.24
CA ASP A 163 14.02 -10.61 -3.10
C ASP A 163 12.53 -10.29 -3.09
N ILE A 164 12.00 -9.80 -1.96
CA ILE A 164 10.65 -9.23 -1.86
C ILE A 164 10.52 -8.03 -2.80
N GLY A 165 11.45 -7.07 -2.75
CA GLY A 165 11.40 -5.90 -3.62
C GLY A 165 11.49 -6.25 -5.11
N LYS A 166 12.19 -7.32 -5.48
CA LYS A 166 12.21 -7.83 -6.86
C LYS A 166 10.86 -8.43 -7.27
N GLU A 167 10.26 -9.25 -6.40
CA GLU A 167 8.96 -9.88 -6.67
C GLU A 167 7.84 -8.82 -6.75
N GLU A 168 7.86 -7.81 -5.90
CA GLU A 168 6.90 -6.68 -5.94
C GLU A 168 6.97 -5.94 -7.28
N ARG A 169 8.18 -5.62 -7.77
CA ARG A 169 8.36 -5.01 -9.11
C ARG A 169 7.86 -5.91 -10.24
N LEU A 170 8.02 -7.23 -10.12
CA LEU A 170 7.52 -8.18 -11.11
C LEU A 170 5.99 -8.24 -11.10
N LEU A 171 5.37 -8.22 -9.91
CA LEU A 171 3.92 -8.19 -9.77
C LEU A 171 3.34 -6.88 -10.29
N GLU A 172 3.98 -5.75 -10.00
CA GLU A 172 3.59 -4.45 -10.52
C GLU A 172 3.62 -4.42 -12.05
N LYS A 173 4.71 -4.91 -12.67
CA LYS A 173 4.80 -5.03 -14.14
C LYS A 173 3.71 -5.93 -14.72
N LYS A 174 3.42 -7.06 -14.08
CA LYS A 174 2.35 -7.98 -14.50
C LYS A 174 0.97 -7.34 -14.35
N SER A 175 0.76 -6.57 -13.29
CA SER A 175 -0.50 -5.87 -13.04
C SER A 175 -0.72 -4.77 -14.08
N LYS A 176 0.31 -3.96 -14.35
CA LYS A 176 0.33 -2.97 -15.44
C LYS A 176 0.06 -3.59 -16.81
N ALA A 177 0.69 -4.72 -17.11
CA ALA A 177 0.45 -5.44 -18.37
C ALA A 177 -0.98 -6.00 -18.51
N LYS A 178 -1.68 -6.18 -17.38
CA LYS A 178 -3.08 -6.63 -17.32
C LYS A 178 -4.05 -5.50 -17.00
N SER A 179 -3.61 -4.24 -17.08
CA SER A 179 -4.47 -3.11 -16.78
C SER A 179 -5.69 -3.10 -17.70
N THR A 180 -6.85 -2.85 -17.14
CA THR A 180 -8.08 -2.59 -17.90
C THR A 180 -8.37 -1.10 -17.89
N VAL A 181 -9.14 -0.64 -18.88
CA VAL A 181 -9.59 0.75 -18.95
C VAL A 181 -11.07 0.80 -18.61
N GLN A 182 -11.47 1.82 -17.85
CA GLN A 182 -12.85 2.09 -17.47
C GLN A 182 -13.15 3.57 -17.64
N TRP A 183 -14.43 3.92 -17.73
CA TRP A 183 -14.89 5.30 -17.70
C TRP A 183 -15.28 5.69 -16.28
N LEU A 184 -14.84 6.85 -15.84
CA LEU A 184 -15.43 7.56 -14.70
C LEU A 184 -16.36 8.63 -15.25
N VAL A 185 -17.64 8.53 -14.92
CA VAL A 185 -18.69 9.45 -15.37
C VAL A 185 -19.20 10.24 -14.16
N LYS A 186 -19.00 11.55 -14.16
CA LYS A 186 -19.63 12.51 -13.25
C LYS A 186 -20.90 13.03 -13.88
N VAL A 187 -21.98 12.96 -13.12
CA VAL A 187 -23.25 13.60 -13.46
C VAL A 187 -23.76 14.46 -12.31
N GLU A 188 -24.48 15.51 -12.64
CA GLU A 188 -25.08 16.44 -11.69
C GLU A 188 -26.46 16.89 -12.15
N TYR A 189 -27.48 16.78 -11.29
CA TYR A 189 -28.84 17.23 -11.61
C TYR A 189 -29.59 17.74 -10.38
N HIS A 190 -30.68 18.46 -10.63
CA HIS A 190 -31.61 18.96 -9.61
C HIS A 190 -32.75 18.00 -9.29
N SER A 191 -33.19 18.02 -8.03
CA SER A 191 -34.36 17.31 -7.51
C SER A 191 -35.08 18.11 -6.44
#